data_AF-A0ABD3PFW7-F1
#
_entry.id   AF-A0ABD3PFW7-F1
#
_cell.length_a   1.000
_cell.length_b   1.000
_cell.length_c   1.000
_cell.angle_alpha   90.00
_cell.angle_beta   90.00
_cell.angle_gamma   90.00
#
_symmetry.space_group_name_H-M   'P 1'
#
loop_
_entity.id
_entity.type
_entity.pdbx_description
1 polymer ?
#
loop_
_entity_poly.entity_id
_entity_poly.type
_entity_poly.pdbx_seq_one_letter_code
_entity_poly.pdbx_strand_id
1 'polypeptide(L)'
;MCQAISPGTLSKVESGPSRKQSWIKPIPLAALLPLLPFLPSSFYLNRGYTVWFHLCSLAYIPTRSAFLRKFVVLQGVAICAGWYAAIVNEYISDGNFCHALYRNMPQSLVDQIVVQHEDRYEMRNTNTAWVYKFLCHVVDILGHPVIVYIFWRIHKSYGETWKDLLSWPVIIMAWHFSRLWSLVHSVYNKGTWDFWYFGHDVYVLNDTSVYLTAYIAEGLCFGAAVTWKLLFEGLVISEDPVVLSDLVQMESKAAKEDPKPMLVHSESACSTSSIMG
;
A
#
# COMPACT_ATOMS: atom_id res chain seq x y z
N MET A 1 -52.76 22.67 -20.80
CA MET A 1 -52.85 21.86 -19.56
C MET A 1 -51.55 22.06 -18.80
N CYS A 2 -51.57 22.85 -17.73
CA CYS A 2 -50.40 23.06 -16.87
C CYS A 2 -50.41 21.99 -15.77
N GLN A 3 -49.44 21.09 -15.78
CA GLN A 3 -49.25 20.14 -14.68
C GLN A 3 -48.65 20.88 -13.48
N ALA A 4 -49.37 20.86 -12.36
CA ALA A 4 -48.91 21.38 -11.09
C ALA A 4 -47.77 20.50 -10.56
N ILE A 5 -46.61 21.12 -10.32
CA ILE A 5 -45.48 20.49 -9.64
C ILE A 5 -45.87 20.32 -8.17
N SER A 6 -46.04 19.08 -7.73
CA SER A 6 -46.26 18.76 -6.32
C SER A 6 -45.03 19.18 -5.50
N PRO A 7 -45.19 19.94 -4.41
CA PRO A 7 -44.07 20.31 -3.54
C PRO A 7 -43.55 19.03 -2.87
N GLY A 8 -42.44 18.52 -3.42
CA GLY A 8 -41.71 17.40 -2.87
C GLY A 8 -41.28 17.73 -1.45
N THR A 9 -41.65 16.84 -0.53
CA THR A 9 -41.28 16.84 0.87
C THR A 9 -39.77 17.00 0.98
N LEU A 10 -39.31 18.16 1.46
CA LEU A 10 -37.93 18.39 1.85
C LEU A 10 -37.57 17.37 2.92
N SER A 11 -37.02 16.23 2.48
CA SER A 11 -36.43 15.25 3.37
C SER A 11 -35.35 15.97 4.15
N LYS A 12 -35.60 16.12 5.44
CA LYS A 12 -34.65 16.64 6.43
C LYS A 12 -33.32 15.95 6.17
N VAL A 13 -32.37 16.66 5.58
CA VAL A 13 -31.00 16.17 5.40
C VAL A 13 -30.51 15.94 6.81
N GLU A 14 -30.51 14.68 7.24
CA GLU A 14 -29.95 14.29 8.53
C GLU A 14 -28.51 14.74 8.49
N SER A 15 -28.25 15.81 9.23
CA SER A 15 -26.92 16.32 9.50
C SER A 15 -26.14 15.14 10.08
N GLY A 16 -25.30 14.52 9.24
CA GLY A 16 -24.49 13.39 9.66
C GLY A 16 -23.70 13.75 10.93
N PRO A 17 -23.24 12.73 11.68
CA PRO A 17 -22.60 12.90 12.97
C PRO A 17 -21.55 14.01 12.90
N SER A 18 -21.72 15.02 13.76
CA SER A 18 -20.84 16.20 13.79
C SER A 18 -19.40 15.72 13.95
N ARG A 19 -18.62 15.95 12.89
CA ARG A 19 -17.24 15.49 12.77
C ARG A 19 -16.47 16.16 13.91
N LYS A 20 -16.13 15.41 14.98
CA LYS A 20 -15.33 15.93 16.10
C LYS A 20 -14.08 16.56 15.51
N GLN A 21 -14.03 17.88 15.56
CA GLN A 21 -12.98 18.67 14.94
C GLN A 21 -11.69 18.38 15.69
N SER A 22 -10.79 17.64 15.05
CA SER A 22 -9.45 17.37 15.57
C SER A 22 -8.72 18.70 15.73
N TRP A 23 -8.27 19.01 16.94
CA TRP A 23 -7.45 20.20 17.23
C TRP A 23 -6.08 20.15 16.55
N ILE A 24 -5.66 18.99 16.06
CA ILE A 24 -4.41 18.80 15.33
C ILE A 24 -4.72 18.90 13.83
N LYS A 25 -4.15 19.93 13.18
CA LYS A 25 -4.21 20.05 11.71
C LYS A 25 -3.34 18.95 11.08
N PRO A 26 -3.82 18.25 10.05
CA PRO A 26 -3.02 17.25 9.36
C PRO A 26 -1.80 17.89 8.69
N ILE A 27 -0.65 17.25 8.85
CA ILE A 27 0.61 17.63 8.20
C ILE A 27 0.60 17.04 6.77
N PRO A 28 0.93 17.81 5.72
CA PRO A 28 1.04 17.26 4.38
C PRO A 28 2.06 16.12 4.30
N LEU A 29 1.76 15.05 3.56
CA LEU A 29 2.68 13.91 3.40
C LEU A 29 4.06 14.34 2.87
N ALA A 30 4.08 15.32 1.96
CA ALA A 30 5.31 15.89 1.42
C ALA A 30 6.22 16.51 2.51
N ALA A 31 5.65 17.00 3.61
CA ALA A 31 6.41 17.56 4.73
C ALA A 31 7.07 16.48 5.62
N LEU A 32 6.71 15.20 5.46
CA LEU A 32 7.39 14.09 6.14
C LEU A 32 8.60 13.57 5.36
N LEU A 33 8.68 13.82 4.05
CA LEU A 33 9.79 13.35 3.21
C LEU A 33 11.16 13.86 3.70
N PRO A 34 11.33 15.11 4.16
CA PRO A 34 12.60 15.59 4.71
C PRO A 34 13.00 14.93 6.04
N LEU A 35 12.06 14.28 6.75
CA LEU A 35 12.34 13.57 7.99
C LEU A 35 12.86 12.16 7.74
N LEU A 36 12.68 11.62 6.53
CA LEU A 36 13.11 10.27 6.17
C LEU A 36 14.59 10.03 6.46
N PRO A 37 15.55 10.92 6.15
CA PRO A 37 16.99 10.70 6.42
C PRO A 37 17.38 10.70 7.91
N PHE A 38 16.50 11.14 8.80
CA PHE A 38 16.75 11.19 10.24
C PHE A 38 16.15 9.99 11.00
N LEU A 39 15.45 9.10 10.31
CA LEU A 39 15.00 7.86 10.93
C LEU A 39 16.21 7.00 11.33
N PRO A 40 16.12 6.19 12.38
CA PRO A 40 17.20 5.27 12.75
C PRO A 40 17.51 4.30 11.60
N SER A 41 18.76 3.86 11.47
CA SER A 41 19.20 2.92 10.40
C SER A 41 18.35 1.65 10.33
N SER A 42 17.76 1.23 11.46
CA SER A 42 16.84 0.10 11.59
C SER A 42 15.50 0.27 10.87
N PHE A 43 15.14 1.49 10.47
CA PHE A 43 13.94 1.81 9.69
C PHE A 43 14.17 1.82 8.18
N TYR A 44 15.41 1.66 7.70
CA TYR A 44 15.70 1.59 6.28
C TYR A 44 16.03 0.16 5.86
N LEU A 45 15.72 -0.16 4.59
CA LEU A 45 16.28 -1.13 3.62
C LEU A 45 16.81 -2.52 4.06
N ASN A 46 16.87 -2.88 5.33
CA ASN A 46 17.43 -4.16 5.78
C ASN A 46 16.40 -5.08 6.42
N ARG A 47 15.11 -4.73 6.44
CA ARG A 47 14.06 -5.54 7.11
C ARG A 47 12.84 -5.83 6.27
N GLY A 48 13.03 -5.82 4.96
CA GLY A 48 12.00 -6.19 4.00
C GLY A 48 10.82 -5.22 3.94
N TYR A 49 9.78 -5.68 3.25
CA TYR A 49 8.63 -4.86 2.85
C TYR A 49 7.70 -4.46 4.02
N THR A 50 7.70 -5.22 5.12
CA THR A 50 6.84 -4.98 6.28
C THR A 50 7.18 -3.70 7.06
N VAL A 51 8.45 -3.26 7.02
CA VAL A 51 8.83 -1.97 7.63
C VAL A 51 8.07 -0.81 7.02
N TRP A 52 7.84 -0.81 5.70
CA TRP A 52 7.08 0.27 5.08
C TRP A 52 5.62 0.25 5.42
N PHE A 53 5.04 -0.92 5.61
CA PHE A 53 3.70 -1.00 6.16
C PHE A 53 3.61 -0.31 7.52
N HIS A 54 4.60 -0.50 8.40
CA HIS A 54 4.67 0.24 9.67
C HIS A 54 4.92 1.74 9.47
N LEU A 55 5.83 2.14 8.58
CA LEU A 55 6.10 3.55 8.28
C LEU A 55 4.87 4.27 7.70
N CYS A 56 4.14 3.65 6.78
CA CYS A 56 2.88 4.19 6.24
C CYS A 56 1.82 4.29 7.34
N SER A 57 1.78 3.34 8.26
CA SER A 57 0.90 3.38 9.43
C SER A 57 1.25 4.55 10.36
N LEU A 58 2.53 4.80 10.60
CA LEU A 58 3.00 5.93 11.39
C LEU A 58 2.74 7.26 10.66
N ALA A 59 3.00 7.33 9.35
CA ALA A 59 2.76 8.52 8.52
C ALA A 59 1.28 8.92 8.47
N TYR A 60 0.36 7.97 8.65
CA TYR A 60 -1.06 8.28 8.77
C TYR A 60 -1.38 9.13 10.01
N ILE A 61 -0.67 8.97 11.12
CA ILE A 61 -0.95 9.70 12.38
C ILE A 61 -0.91 11.23 12.17
N PRO A 62 0.18 11.81 11.62
CA PRO A 62 0.26 13.23 11.36
C PRO A 62 -0.52 13.65 10.10
N THR A 63 -0.62 12.80 9.07
CA THR A 63 -1.25 13.22 7.79
C THR A 63 -2.77 13.08 7.77
N ARG A 64 -3.30 12.14 8.55
CA ARG A 64 -4.71 11.70 8.49
C ARG A 64 -5.20 11.38 7.08
N SER A 65 -4.28 11.00 6.18
CA SER A 65 -4.57 10.80 4.76
C SER A 65 -5.56 9.67 4.55
N ALA A 66 -6.66 9.94 3.83
CA ALA A 66 -7.64 8.93 3.46
C ALA A 66 -7.03 7.85 2.57
N PHE A 67 -6.12 8.23 1.67
CA PHE A 67 -5.39 7.29 0.84
C PHE A 67 -4.52 6.35 1.67
N LEU A 68 -3.69 6.90 2.58
CA LEU A 68 -2.82 6.06 3.42
C LEU A 68 -3.62 5.11 4.31
N ARG A 69 -4.77 5.55 4.83
CA ARG A 69 -5.66 4.66 5.58
C ARG A 69 -6.08 3.45 4.74
N LYS A 70 -6.57 3.68 3.52
CA LYS A 70 -7.05 2.63 2.61
C LYS A 70 -5.90 1.72 2.17
N PHE A 71 -4.78 2.33 1.82
CA PHE A 71 -3.54 1.67 1.44
C PHE A 71 -3.02 0.74 2.55
N VAL A 72 -2.91 1.23 3.79
CA VAL A 72 -2.44 0.43 4.93
C VAL A 72 -3.34 -0.77 5.19
N VAL A 73 -4.67 -0.62 5.09
CA VAL A 73 -5.58 -1.76 5.25
C VAL A 73 -5.36 -2.80 4.15
N LEU A 74 -5.43 -2.40 2.87
CA LEU A 74 -5.29 -3.34 1.76
C LEU A 74 -3.91 -4.03 1.78
N GLN A 75 -2.86 -3.23 1.97
CA GLN A 75 -1.50 -3.75 2.00
C GLN A 75 -1.26 -4.67 3.19
N GLY A 76 -1.77 -4.29 4.37
CA GLY A 76 -1.61 -5.09 5.57
C GLY A 76 -2.36 -6.42 5.48
N VAL A 77 -3.53 -6.48 4.84
CA VAL A 77 -4.22 -7.75 4.54
C VAL A 77 -3.35 -8.65 3.67
N ALA A 78 -2.76 -8.10 2.60
CA ALA A 78 -1.89 -8.86 1.70
C ALA A 78 -0.61 -9.35 2.42
N ILE A 79 -0.01 -8.51 3.27
CA ILE A 79 1.13 -8.88 4.13
C ILE A 79 0.77 -10.01 5.10
N CYS A 80 -0.39 -9.92 5.77
CA CYS A 80 -0.84 -10.97 6.69
C CYS A 80 -1.06 -12.29 5.95
N ALA A 81 -1.69 -12.24 4.76
CA ALA A 81 -1.89 -13.42 3.93
C ALA A 81 -0.55 -14.06 3.53
N GLY A 82 0.43 -13.25 3.10
CA GLY A 82 1.77 -13.71 2.77
C GLY A 82 2.47 -14.38 3.95
N TRP A 83 2.51 -13.71 5.11
CA TRP A 83 3.16 -14.25 6.31
C TRP A 83 2.53 -15.56 6.79
N TYR A 84 1.20 -15.64 6.82
CA TYR A 84 0.52 -16.86 7.24
C TYR A 84 0.74 -18.00 6.26
N ALA A 85 0.78 -17.72 4.95
CA ALA A 85 1.13 -18.72 3.96
C ALA A 85 2.57 -19.22 4.11
N ALA A 86 3.52 -18.34 4.42
CA ALA A 86 4.90 -18.73 4.75
C ALA A 86 4.96 -19.65 5.97
N ILE A 87 4.30 -19.27 7.08
CA ILE A 87 4.27 -20.09 8.31
C ILE A 87 3.68 -21.47 8.05
N VAL A 88 2.59 -21.54 7.28
CA VAL A 88 1.94 -22.80 6.93
C VAL A 88 2.84 -23.64 6.03
N ASN A 89 3.49 -23.04 5.03
CA ASN A 89 4.41 -23.76 4.14
C ASN A 89 5.59 -24.32 4.92
N GLU A 90 6.23 -23.51 5.76
CA GLU A 90 7.36 -23.93 6.59
C GLU A 90 7.00 -25.09 7.53
N TYR A 91 5.79 -25.07 8.09
CA TYR A 91 5.29 -26.16 8.92
C TYR A 91 5.08 -27.45 8.11
N ILE A 92 4.55 -27.34 6.90
CA ILE A 92 4.26 -28.49 6.02
C ILE A 92 5.54 -29.06 5.39
N SER A 93 6.44 -28.21 4.90
CA SER A 93 7.64 -28.61 4.15
C SER A 93 8.77 -29.06 5.08
N ASP A 94 8.99 -28.32 6.16
CA ASP A 94 10.20 -28.47 6.99
C ASP A 94 9.89 -29.01 8.39
N GLY A 95 8.61 -29.13 8.75
CA GLY A 95 8.18 -29.47 10.12
C GLY A 95 8.50 -28.38 11.15
N ASN A 96 8.91 -27.19 10.68
CA ASN A 96 9.30 -26.07 11.53
C ASN A 96 8.14 -25.09 11.68
N PHE A 97 7.89 -24.60 12.89
CA PHE A 97 6.89 -23.57 13.12
C PHE A 97 7.57 -22.20 13.31
N CYS A 98 7.29 -21.28 12.38
CA CYS A 98 7.68 -19.87 12.44
C CYS A 98 9.20 -19.61 12.50
N HIS A 99 10.02 -20.50 11.95
CA HIS A 99 11.46 -20.38 11.92
C HIS A 99 11.96 -19.18 11.09
N ALA A 100 11.27 -18.83 10.01
CA ALA A 100 11.49 -17.62 9.22
C ALA A 100 11.22 -16.34 10.04
N LEU A 101 10.34 -16.38 11.05
CA LEU A 101 10.00 -15.19 11.86
C LEU A 101 11.14 -14.80 12.79
N TYR A 102 11.80 -15.75 13.47
CA TYR A 102 12.92 -15.39 14.36
C TYR A 102 14.08 -14.77 13.58
N ARG A 103 14.30 -15.20 12.34
CA ARG A 103 15.33 -14.63 11.46
C ARG A 103 15.04 -13.19 11.06
N ASN A 104 13.79 -12.75 11.18
CA ASN A 104 13.38 -11.37 10.90
C ASN A 104 13.63 -10.40 12.06
N MET A 105 14.10 -10.90 13.19
CA MET A 105 14.30 -10.11 14.40
C MET A 105 15.65 -9.38 14.39
N PRO A 106 15.84 -8.33 15.22
CA PRO A 106 17.16 -7.73 15.39
C PRO A 106 18.20 -8.77 15.75
N GLN A 107 19.43 -8.64 15.23
CA GLN A 107 20.51 -9.59 15.50
C GLN A 107 20.72 -9.81 17.01
N SER A 108 20.61 -8.75 17.82
CA SER A 108 20.71 -8.84 19.28
C SER A 108 19.67 -9.76 19.92
N LEU A 109 18.49 -9.93 19.30
CA LEU A 109 17.44 -10.85 19.71
C LEU A 109 17.67 -12.25 19.12
N VAL A 110 18.08 -12.32 17.85
CA VAL A 110 18.47 -13.57 17.15
C VAL A 110 19.57 -14.29 17.94
N ASP A 111 20.59 -13.57 18.40
CA ASP A 111 21.70 -14.08 19.22
C ASP A 111 21.23 -14.70 20.54
N GLN A 112 20.04 -14.34 21.03
CA GLN A 112 19.44 -14.94 22.24
C GLN A 112 18.60 -16.18 21.92
N ILE A 113 18.21 -16.37 20.65
CA ILE A 113 17.29 -17.43 20.20
C ILE A 113 18.05 -18.57 19.52
N VAL A 114 19.06 -18.26 18.72
CA VAL A 114 19.85 -19.21 17.93
C VAL A 114 21.35 -19.08 18.22
N VAL A 115 22.08 -20.16 17.99
CA VAL A 115 23.53 -20.21 17.84
C VAL A 115 23.81 -20.51 16.37
N GLN A 116 24.58 -19.64 15.73
CA GLN A 116 25.03 -19.87 14.36
C GLN A 116 26.35 -20.67 14.40
N HIS A 117 26.35 -21.81 13.73
CA HIS A 117 27.55 -22.56 13.35
C HIS A 117 27.88 -22.28 11.87
N GLU A 118 29.03 -22.73 11.37
CA GLU A 118 29.49 -22.44 10.00
C GLU A 118 28.49 -22.89 8.92
N ASP A 119 27.72 -23.93 9.20
CA ASP A 119 26.89 -24.68 8.26
C ASP A 119 25.46 -24.92 8.77
N ARG A 120 25.16 -24.59 10.03
CA ARG A 120 23.84 -24.81 10.63
C ARG A 120 23.49 -23.81 11.72
N TYR A 121 22.20 -23.66 11.96
CA TYR A 121 21.68 -22.93 13.12
C TYR A 121 21.14 -23.92 14.14
N GLU A 122 21.57 -23.77 15.39
CA GLU A 122 21.03 -24.53 16.50
C GLU A 122 20.19 -23.62 17.39
N MET A 123 18.98 -24.07 17.73
CA MET A 123 18.11 -23.36 18.64
C MET A 123 18.69 -23.41 20.05
N ARG A 124 18.88 -22.24 20.69
CA ARG A 124 19.25 -22.20 22.11
C ARG A 124 18.13 -22.84 22.93
N ASN A 125 18.51 -23.75 23.83
CA ASN A 125 17.61 -24.38 24.79
C ASN A 125 17.75 -23.73 26.17
N THR A 126 17.43 -22.44 26.26
CA THR A 126 17.41 -21.68 27.52
C THR A 126 16.03 -21.05 27.73
N ASN A 127 15.65 -20.80 28.99
CA ASN A 127 14.38 -20.12 29.29
C ASN A 127 14.26 -18.76 28.58
N THR A 128 15.38 -18.03 28.52
CA THR A 128 15.48 -16.76 27.79
C THR A 128 15.17 -16.93 26.30
N ALA A 129 15.75 -17.94 25.65
CA ALA A 129 15.48 -18.23 24.25
C ALA A 129 14.00 -18.58 24.02
N TRP A 130 13.39 -19.38 24.91
CA TRP A 130 11.96 -19.71 24.84
C TRP A 130 11.06 -18.48 24.98
N VAL A 131 11.35 -17.59 25.92
CA VAL A 131 10.60 -16.34 26.09
C VAL A 131 10.73 -15.46 24.84
N TYR A 132 11.95 -15.27 24.33
CA TYR A 132 12.14 -14.46 23.13
C TYR A 132 11.46 -15.08 21.90
N LYS A 133 11.54 -16.39 21.69
CA LYS A 133 10.79 -17.09 20.63
C LYS A 133 9.30 -16.79 20.75
N PHE A 134 8.73 -16.98 21.93
CA PHE A 134 7.31 -16.72 22.16
C PHE A 134 6.95 -15.26 21.87
N LEU A 135 7.74 -14.30 22.34
CA LEU A 135 7.50 -12.88 22.08
C LEU A 135 7.59 -12.54 20.58
N CYS A 136 8.57 -13.08 19.86
CA CYS A 136 8.70 -12.91 18.41
C CYS A 136 7.44 -13.38 17.69
N HIS A 137 6.95 -14.58 18.02
CA HIS A 137 5.72 -15.12 17.45
C HIS A 137 4.53 -14.23 17.73
N VAL A 138 4.31 -13.87 19.00
CA VAL A 138 3.14 -13.07 19.38
C VAL A 138 3.17 -11.73 18.66
N VAL A 139 4.34 -11.08 18.59
CA VAL A 139 4.48 -9.79 17.91
C VAL A 139 4.28 -9.92 16.41
N ASP A 140 4.85 -10.92 15.72
CA ASP A 140 4.72 -11.04 14.27
C ASP A 140 3.34 -11.57 13.84
N ILE A 141 2.79 -12.54 14.59
CA ILE A 141 1.48 -13.15 14.32
C ILE A 141 0.36 -12.15 14.59
N LEU A 142 0.45 -11.36 15.66
CA LEU A 142 -0.64 -10.43 16.05
C LEU A 142 -0.38 -8.99 15.64
N GLY A 143 0.87 -8.55 15.55
CA GLY A 143 1.21 -7.15 15.29
C GLY A 143 0.62 -6.64 13.97
N HIS A 144 0.85 -7.36 12.88
CA HIS A 144 0.31 -6.97 11.57
C HIS A 144 -1.23 -6.97 11.53
N PRO A 145 -1.94 -8.05 11.96
CA PRO A 145 -3.40 -8.03 12.02
C PRO A 145 -3.98 -6.97 12.94
N VAL A 146 -3.34 -6.69 14.09
CA VAL A 146 -3.80 -5.65 15.02
C VAL A 146 -3.72 -4.27 14.36
N ILE A 147 -2.63 -3.97 13.65
CA ILE A 147 -2.52 -2.72 12.90
C ILE A 147 -3.59 -2.65 11.80
N VAL A 148 -3.77 -3.71 11.02
CA VAL A 148 -4.84 -3.79 10.00
C VAL A 148 -6.21 -3.57 10.62
N TYR A 149 -6.48 -4.22 11.76
CA TYR A 149 -7.74 -4.09 12.48
C TYR A 149 -7.96 -2.66 12.97
N ILE A 150 -6.97 -2.02 13.56
CA ILE A 150 -7.05 -0.61 14.00
C ILE A 150 -7.38 0.28 12.80
N PHE A 151 -6.65 0.15 11.69
CA PHE A 151 -6.89 0.96 10.49
C PHE A 151 -8.24 0.68 9.85
N TRP A 152 -8.71 -0.57 9.87
CA TRP A 152 -10.04 -0.96 9.44
C TRP A 152 -11.14 -0.32 10.32
N ARG A 153 -10.97 -0.31 11.63
CA ARG A 153 -11.89 0.36 12.55
C ARG A 153 -11.93 1.86 12.32
N ILE A 154 -10.78 2.48 12.09
CA ILE A 154 -10.69 3.89 11.69
C ILE A 154 -11.42 4.10 10.37
N HIS A 155 -11.18 3.27 9.35
CA HIS A 155 -11.86 3.32 8.04
C HIS A 155 -13.38 3.28 8.18
N LYS A 156 -13.90 2.31 8.94
CA LYS A 156 -15.33 2.19 9.24
C LYS A 156 -15.89 3.38 10.01
N SER A 157 -15.11 4.00 10.90
CA SER A 157 -15.56 5.19 11.63
C SER A 157 -15.78 6.42 10.75
N TYR A 158 -15.19 6.44 9.54
CA TYR A 158 -15.46 7.46 8.52
C TYR A 158 -16.69 7.13 7.65
N GLY A 159 -17.42 6.05 7.93
CA GLY A 159 -18.57 5.61 7.12
C GLY A 159 -18.18 4.91 5.82
N GLU A 160 -16.89 4.69 5.59
CA GLU A 160 -16.40 4.05 4.36
C GLU A 160 -16.64 2.52 4.38
N THR A 161 -16.64 1.93 3.19
CA THR A 161 -16.96 0.52 2.93
C THR A 161 -15.77 -0.23 2.35
N TRP A 162 -15.92 -1.53 2.10
CA TRP A 162 -14.91 -2.32 1.40
C TRP A 162 -14.67 -1.83 -0.04
N LYS A 163 -15.69 -1.27 -0.70
CA LYS A 163 -15.57 -0.73 -2.07
C LYS A 163 -14.53 0.38 -2.15
N ASP A 164 -14.46 1.21 -1.11
CA ASP A 164 -13.51 2.32 -1.00
C ASP A 164 -12.05 1.83 -0.91
N LEU A 165 -11.82 0.71 -0.20
CA LEU A 165 -10.49 0.08 -0.10
C LEU A 165 -10.04 -0.50 -1.44
N LEU A 166 -10.98 -1.06 -2.19
CA LEU A 166 -10.75 -1.68 -3.48
C LEU A 166 -10.84 -0.68 -4.64
N SER A 167 -10.49 0.58 -4.41
CA SER A 167 -10.40 1.58 -5.49
C SER A 167 -9.13 1.38 -6.31
N TRP A 168 -9.19 1.64 -7.63
CA TRP A 168 -8.05 1.46 -8.53
C TRP A 168 -6.77 2.17 -8.06
N PRO A 169 -6.81 3.43 -7.59
CA PRO A 169 -5.61 4.09 -7.08
C PRO A 169 -4.99 3.34 -5.89
N VAL A 170 -5.81 2.76 -5.01
CA VAL A 170 -5.31 2.02 -3.85
C VAL A 170 -4.71 0.68 -4.27
N ILE A 171 -5.39 -0.09 -5.13
CA ILE A 171 -4.92 -1.39 -5.62
C ILE A 171 -3.61 -1.23 -6.40
N ILE A 172 -3.57 -0.32 -7.37
CA ILE A 172 -2.41 -0.08 -8.23
C ILE A 172 -1.22 0.35 -7.38
N MET A 173 -1.41 1.33 -6.49
CA MET A 173 -0.31 1.83 -5.67
C MET A 173 0.17 0.80 -4.66
N ALA A 174 -0.71 0.04 -4.02
CA ALA A 174 -0.35 -1.04 -3.09
C ALA A 174 0.55 -2.08 -3.79
N TRP A 175 0.13 -2.58 -4.95
CA TRP A 175 0.91 -3.53 -5.74
C TRP A 175 2.25 -2.95 -6.20
N HIS A 176 2.25 -1.78 -6.85
CA HIS A 176 3.48 -1.19 -7.40
C HIS A 176 4.46 -0.79 -6.31
N PHE A 177 3.97 -0.29 -5.17
CA PHE A 177 4.83 0.03 -4.04
C PHE A 177 5.48 -1.23 -3.48
N SER A 178 4.74 -2.35 -3.38
CA SER A 178 5.30 -3.66 -3.02
C SER A 178 6.41 -4.14 -3.96
N ARG A 179 6.18 -4.04 -5.27
CA ARG A 179 7.16 -4.46 -6.29
C ARG A 179 8.36 -3.53 -6.39
N LEU A 180 8.13 -2.22 -6.35
CA LEU A 180 9.20 -1.22 -6.35
C LEU A 180 10.11 -1.42 -5.14
N TRP A 181 9.53 -1.69 -3.98
CA TRP A 181 10.31 -1.92 -2.77
C TRP A 181 11.16 -3.19 -2.87
N SER A 182 10.58 -4.27 -3.38
CA SER A 182 11.32 -5.50 -3.67
C SER A 182 12.48 -5.22 -4.63
N LEU A 183 12.25 -4.43 -5.68
CA LEU A 183 13.29 -4.03 -6.62
C LEU A 183 14.44 -3.25 -5.96
N VAL A 184 14.11 -2.23 -5.17
CA VAL A 184 15.12 -1.40 -4.47
C VAL A 184 15.98 -2.27 -3.55
N HIS A 185 15.36 -3.19 -2.82
CA HIS A 185 16.10 -4.14 -1.97
C HIS A 185 17.01 -5.08 -2.76
N SER A 186 16.52 -5.65 -3.85
CA SER A 186 17.31 -6.53 -4.72
C SER A 186 18.54 -5.81 -5.28
N VAL A 187 18.39 -4.55 -5.69
CA VAL A 187 19.50 -3.73 -6.16
C VAL A 187 20.47 -3.41 -5.02
N TYR A 188 19.96 -2.99 -3.86
CA TYR A 188 20.80 -2.61 -2.72
C TYR A 188 21.63 -3.78 -2.17
N ASN A 189 21.01 -4.96 -2.03
CA ASN A 189 21.63 -6.09 -1.34
C ASN A 189 22.32 -7.10 -2.26
N LYS A 190 21.84 -7.26 -3.51
CA LYS A 190 22.41 -8.22 -4.47
C LYS A 190 23.05 -7.56 -5.69
N GLY A 191 22.80 -6.26 -5.92
CA GLY A 191 23.19 -5.60 -7.16
C GLY A 191 22.37 -6.04 -8.38
N THR A 192 21.21 -6.67 -8.19
CA THR A 192 20.38 -7.23 -9.27
C THR A 192 18.99 -6.61 -9.32
N TRP A 193 18.44 -6.47 -10.53
CA TRP A 193 17.07 -6.01 -10.75
C TRP A 193 16.09 -7.17 -10.63
N ASP A 194 15.56 -7.41 -9.42
CA ASP A 194 14.58 -8.46 -9.16
C ASP A 194 13.35 -7.89 -8.46
N PHE A 195 12.16 -8.16 -9.02
CA PHE A 195 10.86 -7.74 -8.48
C PHE A 195 10.41 -8.59 -7.28
N TRP A 196 11.18 -9.62 -6.93
CA TRP A 196 10.97 -10.49 -5.78
C TRP A 196 12.22 -10.46 -4.91
N TYR A 197 12.12 -9.79 -3.76
CA TYR A 197 13.24 -9.73 -2.83
C TYR A 197 13.09 -10.76 -1.71
N PHE A 198 13.76 -11.89 -1.89
CA PHE A 198 14.00 -12.84 -0.83
C PHE A 198 15.20 -12.31 -0.04
N GLY A 199 15.04 -11.96 1.25
CA GLY A 199 16.09 -11.34 2.05
C GLY A 199 17.26 -12.27 2.41
N HIS A 200 17.91 -12.87 1.41
CA HIS A 200 18.99 -13.86 1.58
C HIS A 200 20.13 -13.36 2.47
N ASP A 201 20.49 -12.10 2.31
CA ASP A 201 21.54 -11.38 3.03
C ASP A 201 21.13 -10.99 4.46
N VAL A 202 19.84 -10.78 4.70
CA VAL A 202 19.30 -10.43 6.03
C VAL A 202 18.99 -11.68 6.85
N TYR A 203 18.52 -12.74 6.19
CA TYR A 203 17.90 -13.89 6.84
C TYR A 203 18.73 -15.18 6.79
N VAL A 204 19.90 -15.15 6.14
CA VAL A 204 20.84 -16.29 5.94
C VAL A 204 20.06 -17.58 5.66
N LEU A 205 19.21 -17.53 4.64
CA LEU A 205 18.26 -18.61 4.33
C LEU A 205 18.92 -19.65 3.42
N ASN A 206 18.79 -20.92 3.79
CA ASN A 206 19.22 -22.04 2.95
C ASN A 206 18.24 -22.30 1.80
N ASP A 207 16.97 -21.92 1.96
CA ASP A 207 15.90 -22.07 0.96
C ASP A 207 14.97 -20.83 1.01
N THR A 208 14.46 -20.43 -0.15
CA THR A 208 13.53 -19.31 -0.33
C THR A 208 12.10 -19.74 -0.65
N SER A 209 11.82 -21.04 -0.73
CA SER A 209 10.49 -21.59 -1.01
C SER A 209 9.38 -21.02 -0.10
N VAL A 210 9.68 -20.84 1.18
CA VAL A 210 8.77 -20.24 2.18
C VAL A 210 8.37 -18.81 1.80
N TYR A 211 9.33 -17.99 1.37
CA TYR A 211 9.08 -16.62 0.96
C TYR A 211 8.41 -16.53 -0.41
N LEU A 212 8.71 -17.46 -1.32
CA LEU A 212 7.99 -17.58 -2.58
C LEU A 212 6.50 -17.84 -2.31
N THR A 213 6.19 -18.69 -1.35
CA THR A 213 4.79 -18.95 -0.94
C THR A 213 4.12 -17.69 -0.39
N ALA A 214 4.82 -16.90 0.44
CA ALA A 214 4.29 -15.62 0.91
C ALA A 214 3.95 -14.67 -0.25
N TYR A 215 4.83 -14.60 -1.24
CA TYR A 215 4.64 -13.77 -2.42
C TYR A 215 3.51 -14.23 -3.34
N ILE A 216 3.34 -15.54 -3.49
CA ILE A 216 2.19 -16.10 -4.20
C ILE A 216 0.89 -15.73 -3.48
N ALA A 217 0.84 -15.88 -2.15
CA ALA A 217 -0.34 -15.51 -1.37
C ALA A 217 -0.64 -14.00 -1.42
N GLU A 218 0.39 -13.15 -1.39
CA GLU A 218 0.25 -11.71 -1.63
C GLU A 218 -0.35 -11.44 -3.02
N GLY A 219 0.21 -12.06 -4.06
CA GLY A 219 -0.27 -11.96 -5.44
C GLY A 219 -1.72 -12.42 -5.60
N LEU A 220 -2.11 -13.52 -4.96
CA LEU A 220 -3.50 -13.99 -4.92
C LEU A 220 -4.43 -13.00 -4.22
N CYS A 221 -3.98 -12.35 -3.15
CA CYS A 221 -4.75 -11.31 -2.46
C CYS A 221 -5.05 -10.12 -3.39
N PHE A 222 -4.05 -9.64 -4.13
CA PHE A 222 -4.25 -8.57 -5.11
C PHE A 222 -5.04 -9.03 -6.34
N GLY A 223 -4.82 -10.25 -6.82
CA GLY A 223 -5.60 -10.85 -7.90
C GLY A 223 -7.08 -10.97 -7.54
N ALA A 224 -7.40 -11.35 -6.29
CA ALA A 224 -8.76 -11.37 -5.77
C ALA A 224 -9.36 -9.96 -5.69
N ALA A 225 -8.59 -8.96 -5.25
CA ALA A 225 -9.03 -7.55 -5.23
C ALA A 225 -9.37 -7.03 -6.64
N VAL A 226 -8.51 -7.30 -7.63
CA VAL A 226 -8.73 -6.95 -9.04
C VAL A 226 -9.95 -7.68 -9.60
N THR A 227 -10.04 -8.99 -9.38
CA THR A 227 -11.16 -9.82 -9.84
C THR A 227 -12.48 -9.33 -9.27
N TRP A 228 -12.52 -9.04 -7.96
CA TRP A 228 -13.69 -8.45 -7.31
C TRP A 228 -14.07 -7.12 -7.96
N LYS A 229 -13.09 -6.25 -8.22
CA LYS A 229 -13.33 -4.94 -8.84
C LYS A 229 -13.92 -5.09 -10.24
N LEU A 230 -13.36 -5.99 -11.05
CA LEU A 230 -13.84 -6.27 -12.40
C LEU A 230 -15.24 -6.90 -12.40
N LEU A 231 -15.54 -7.83 -11.50
CA LEU A 231 -16.84 -8.51 -11.46
C LEU A 231 -17.98 -7.62 -10.94
N PHE A 232 -17.72 -6.80 -9.92
CA PHE A 232 -18.78 -6.06 -9.22
C PHE A 232 -18.87 -4.58 -9.59
N GLU A 233 -17.85 -4.01 -10.23
CA GLU A 233 -17.86 -2.62 -10.72
C GLU A 233 -17.51 -2.51 -12.21
N GLY A 234 -16.75 -3.46 -12.76
CA GLY A 234 -16.22 -3.44 -14.13
C GLY A 234 -16.95 -4.31 -15.16
N LEU A 235 -18.04 -4.98 -14.78
CA LEU A 235 -19.01 -5.56 -15.71
C LEU A 235 -20.25 -4.68 -15.88
N VAL A 236 -20.14 -3.40 -15.51
CA VAL A 236 -20.87 -2.35 -16.22
C VAL A 236 -20.07 -2.07 -17.49
N ILE A 237 -20.17 -2.98 -18.47
CA ILE A 237 -20.13 -2.52 -19.85
C ILE A 237 -21.20 -1.43 -19.87
N SER A 238 -20.80 -0.19 -20.10
CA SER A 238 -21.72 0.93 -20.17
C SER A 238 -22.78 0.61 -21.24
N GLU A 239 -23.88 -0.02 -20.82
CA GLU A 239 -25.11 -0.14 -21.60
C GLU A 239 -25.85 1.20 -21.63
N ASP A 240 -25.19 2.32 -21.34
CA ASP A 240 -25.67 3.63 -21.74
C ASP A 240 -25.28 3.85 -23.21
N PRO A 241 -26.18 3.58 -24.18
CA PRO A 241 -25.94 3.87 -25.60
C PRO A 241 -25.63 5.34 -25.86
N VAL A 242 -25.96 6.22 -24.90
CA VAL A 242 -25.73 7.66 -24.95
C VAL A 242 -24.24 8.01 -24.95
N VAL A 243 -23.43 7.37 -24.10
CA VAL A 243 -21.99 7.67 -24.00
C VAL A 243 -21.24 7.16 -25.25
N LEU A 244 -21.66 6.02 -25.78
CA LEU A 244 -21.10 5.48 -27.02
C LEU A 244 -21.50 6.35 -28.23
N SER A 245 -22.74 6.84 -28.29
CA SER A 245 -23.17 7.75 -29.36
C SER A 245 -22.46 9.10 -29.31
N ASP A 246 -22.16 9.62 -28.13
CA ASP A 246 -21.46 10.89 -27.95
C ASP A 246 -19.99 10.77 -28.36
N LEU A 247 -19.31 9.67 -28.01
CA LEU A 247 -17.94 9.39 -28.46
C LEU A 247 -17.85 9.23 -29.98
N VAL A 248 -18.78 8.50 -30.60
CA VAL A 248 -18.86 8.35 -32.06
C VAL A 248 -19.16 9.70 -32.74
N GLN A 249 -19.99 10.56 -32.14
CA GLN A 249 -20.22 11.91 -32.66
C GLN A 249 -19.00 12.83 -32.52
N MET A 250 -18.21 12.71 -31.46
CA MET A 250 -16.99 13.50 -31.29
C MET A 250 -15.92 13.11 -32.31
N GLU A 251 -15.71 11.81 -32.57
CA GLU A 251 -14.78 11.36 -33.62
C GLU A 251 -15.26 11.78 -35.02
N SER A 252 -16.57 11.72 -35.29
CA SER A 252 -17.17 12.21 -36.53
C SER A 252 -16.97 13.71 -36.76
N LYS A 253 -16.91 14.52 -35.70
CA LYS A 253 -16.68 15.97 -35.80
C LYS A 253 -15.19 16.28 -35.96
N ALA A 254 -14.33 15.60 -35.21
CA ALA A 254 -12.88 15.74 -35.33
C ALA A 254 -12.36 15.37 -36.73
N ALA A 255 -12.96 14.38 -37.39
CA ALA A 255 -12.61 14.00 -38.77
C ALA A 255 -13.08 15.02 -39.84
N LYS A 256 -13.97 15.96 -39.50
CA LYS A 256 -14.47 16.98 -40.44
C LYS A 256 -13.79 18.34 -40.28
N GLU A 257 -13.14 18.59 -39.16
CA GLU A 257 -12.45 19.84 -38.89
C GLU A 257 -10.93 19.60 -38.91
N ASP A 258 -10.38 19.46 -40.11
CA ASP A 258 -8.94 19.54 -40.34
C ASP A 258 -8.52 21.01 -40.07
N PRO A 259 -7.87 21.34 -38.94
CA PRO A 259 -7.61 22.72 -38.60
C PRO A 259 -6.46 23.21 -39.48
N LYS A 260 -6.76 24.10 -40.43
CA LYS A 260 -5.73 24.85 -41.15
C LYS A 260 -4.84 25.56 -40.11
N PRO A 261 -3.50 25.46 -40.20
CA PRO A 261 -2.60 26.08 -39.24
C PRO A 261 -2.79 27.60 -39.27
N MET A 262 -3.32 28.15 -38.18
CA MET A 262 -3.38 29.59 -37.97
C MET A 262 -1.99 30.09 -37.57
N LEU A 263 -1.40 30.93 -38.41
CA LEU A 263 -0.20 31.68 -38.08
C LEU A 263 -0.48 32.61 -36.90
N VAL A 264 0.09 32.29 -35.74
CA VAL A 264 0.03 33.12 -34.53
C VAL A 264 0.98 34.29 -34.74
N HIS A 265 0.45 35.48 -34.99
CA HIS A 265 1.22 36.72 -34.94
C HIS A 265 1.43 37.12 -33.47
N SER A 266 2.69 37.12 -33.03
CA SER A 266 3.11 37.59 -31.71
C SER A 266 3.24 39.13 -31.72
N GLU A 267 2.40 39.81 -30.94
CA GLU A 267 2.49 41.26 -30.69
C GLU A 267 3.43 41.58 -29.51
N SER A 268 4.69 41.11 -29.53
CA SER A 268 5.70 41.56 -28.56
C SER A 268 6.90 42.20 -29.24
N ALA A 269 6.70 43.43 -29.72
CA ALA A 269 7.78 44.35 -30.05
C ALA A 269 7.32 45.80 -29.78
N CYS A 270 7.15 46.15 -28.51
CA CYS A 270 7.08 47.55 -28.10
C CYS A 270 8.27 47.85 -27.19
N SER A 271 9.30 48.45 -27.81
CA SER A 271 10.52 48.93 -27.19
C SER A 271 10.24 50.25 -26.47
N THR A 272 10.24 50.24 -25.14
CA THR A 272 10.28 51.47 -24.32
C THR A 272 11.73 51.90 -24.13
N SER A 273 12.24 52.67 -25.09
CA SER A 273 13.43 53.51 -24.93
C SER A 273 12.99 54.97 -24.91
N SER A 274 13.09 55.61 -23.75
CA SER A 274 13.51 57.03 -23.54
C SER A 274 12.80 57.70 -22.35
N ILE A 275 13.57 58.60 -21.71
CA ILE A 275 13.20 59.68 -20.78
C ILE A 275 13.25 59.36 -19.28
N MET A 276 14.45 59.49 -18.71
CA MET A 276 14.82 60.36 -17.56
C MET A 276 16.33 60.58 -17.73
N GLY A 277 16.92 61.77 -17.70
CA GLY A 277 16.81 62.87 -16.73
C GLY A 277 18.25 63.28 -16.44
#